data_AF-A0A7C8N6I2-F1
#
_entry.id   AF-A0A7C8N6I2-F1
#
_cell.length_a   1.000
_cell.length_b   1.000
_cell.length_c   1.000
_cell.angle_alpha   90.00
_cell.angle_beta   90.00
_cell.angle_gamma   90.00
#
_symmetry.space_group_name_H-M   'P 1'
#
loop_
_entity.id
_entity.type
_entity.pdbx_description
1 polymer ?
#
loop_
_entity_poly.entity_id
_entity_poly.type
_entity_poly.pdbx_seq_one_letter_code
_entity_poly.pdbx_strand_id
1 'polypeptide(L)'
;MRFHQLSFLLLTFFSPYFAFAHFFLKIPAYIGYDDTLQATAPCGGFSATARPVVTKFTVNGFPVGITSTHNGVTYEFRAALLSAPTTWVSLTPTCQVTSGGYPYFCEPQIPGVAAWAGQDAILQVIQHASDGTLYQCAAIKFVTGGPYTGYTTTQCRNSTSPATNAVWV
;
A
#
# COMPACT_ATOMS: atom_id res chain seq x y z
N MET A 1 49.33 43.16 -26.07
CA MET A 1 47.90 43.07 -25.71
C MET A 1 47.19 42.16 -26.71
N ARG A 2 46.88 40.91 -26.36
CA ARG A 2 45.86 40.09 -27.05
C ARG A 2 45.30 39.09 -26.04
N PHE A 3 44.04 39.32 -25.68
CA PHE A 3 43.22 38.45 -24.84
C PHE A 3 43.01 37.11 -25.56
N HIS A 4 43.15 35.97 -24.86
CA HIS A 4 42.65 34.68 -25.31
C HIS A 4 41.62 34.18 -24.29
N GLN A 5 40.45 33.86 -24.83
CA GLN A 5 39.21 33.60 -24.13
C GLN A 5 39.30 32.34 -23.27
N LEU A 6 38.94 32.45 -21.98
CA LEU A 6 38.64 31.27 -21.15
C LEU A 6 37.33 30.65 -21.64
N SER A 7 37.45 29.51 -22.31
CA SER A 7 36.31 28.68 -22.69
C SER A 7 35.76 27.99 -21.43
N PHE A 8 34.64 28.49 -20.90
CA PHE A 8 33.92 27.87 -19.79
C PHE A 8 33.17 26.64 -20.30
N LEU A 9 33.73 25.45 -20.03
CA LEU A 9 33.04 24.18 -20.25
C LEU A 9 31.92 24.05 -19.19
N LEU A 10 30.67 24.34 -19.55
CA LEU A 10 29.52 24.04 -18.70
C LEU A 10 29.34 22.52 -18.61
N LEU A 11 29.85 21.91 -17.54
CA LEU A 11 29.52 20.55 -17.13
C LEU A 11 28.08 20.56 -16.59
N THR A 12 27.12 20.18 -17.44
CA THR A 12 25.75 19.91 -17.04
C THR A 12 25.73 18.64 -16.19
N PHE A 13 25.58 18.80 -14.87
CA PHE A 13 25.31 17.70 -13.96
C PHE A 13 23.94 17.11 -14.29
N PHE A 14 23.91 16.05 -15.10
CA PHE A 14 22.75 15.16 -15.22
C PHE A 14 22.61 14.43 -13.88
N SER A 15 21.82 14.99 -12.96
CA SER A 15 21.41 14.28 -11.76
C SER A 15 20.46 13.15 -12.19
N PRO A 16 20.80 11.87 -11.98
CA PRO A 16 19.88 10.79 -12.28
C PRO A 16 18.67 10.89 -11.33
N TYR A 17 17.53 11.33 -11.87
CA TYR A 17 16.25 11.17 -11.19
C TYR A 17 15.91 9.69 -11.20
N PHE A 18 16.19 9.00 -10.09
CA PHE A 18 15.68 7.67 -9.86
C PHE A 18 14.16 7.78 -9.64
N ALA A 19 13.39 7.50 -10.69
CA ALA A 19 11.94 7.37 -10.56
C ALA A 19 11.65 6.05 -9.82
N PHE A 20 11.38 6.14 -8.52
CA PHE A 20 10.84 5.01 -7.75
C PHE A 20 9.40 4.76 -8.18
N ALA A 21 9.05 3.50 -8.31
CA ALA A 21 7.66 3.11 -8.49
C ALA A 21 7.00 3.00 -7.10
N HIS A 22 5.70 3.30 -7.03
CA HIS A 22 4.95 3.49 -5.79
C HIS A 22 3.65 2.67 -5.81
N PHE A 23 2.95 2.61 -4.68
CA PHE A 23 1.60 2.08 -4.65
C PHE A 23 0.63 3.02 -3.93
N PHE A 24 -0.66 2.71 -4.00
CA PHE A 24 -1.71 3.48 -3.37
C PHE A 24 -2.75 2.51 -2.81
N LEU A 25 -2.93 2.51 -1.50
CA LEU A 25 -4.01 1.79 -0.84
C LEU A 25 -5.34 2.54 -1.03
N LYS A 26 -6.20 2.04 -1.90
CA LYS A 26 -7.49 2.68 -2.24
C LYS A 26 -8.62 2.23 -1.33
N ILE A 27 -8.61 0.95 -0.94
CA ILE A 27 -9.63 0.35 -0.10
C ILE A 27 -8.92 -0.48 0.98
N PRO A 28 -9.22 -0.27 2.27
CA PRO A 28 -9.77 0.97 2.83
C PRO A 28 -8.90 2.19 2.47
N ALA A 29 -9.41 3.41 2.67
CA ALA A 29 -8.62 4.61 2.37
C ALA A 29 -7.34 4.69 3.23
N TYR A 30 -6.21 5.02 2.62
CA TYR A 30 -4.94 5.25 3.34
C TYR A 30 -5.06 6.42 4.35
N ILE A 31 -4.22 6.39 5.39
CA ILE A 31 -4.06 7.48 6.36
C ILE A 31 -3.47 8.73 5.70
N GLY A 32 -2.46 8.54 4.86
CA GLY A 32 -1.78 9.59 4.12
C GLY A 32 -0.92 9.02 3.00
N TYR A 33 -0.42 9.91 2.15
CA TYR A 33 0.46 9.57 1.04
C TYR A 33 1.52 10.67 0.87
N ASP A 34 2.77 10.25 0.76
CA ASP A 34 3.92 11.03 0.34
C ASP A 34 4.84 10.05 -0.40
N ASP A 35 5.18 10.36 -1.64
CA ASP A 35 5.96 9.48 -2.50
C ASP A 35 7.38 9.29 -1.93
N THR A 36 7.98 10.34 -1.40
CA THR A 36 9.34 10.30 -0.84
C THR A 36 9.43 9.52 0.47
N LEU A 37 8.32 9.36 1.20
CA LEU A 37 8.31 8.73 2.51
C LEU A 37 7.79 7.29 2.50
N GLN A 38 7.30 6.77 1.38
CA GLN A 38 6.69 5.43 1.33
C GLN A 38 7.60 4.29 1.80
N ALA A 39 8.92 4.43 1.70
CA ALA A 39 9.89 3.46 2.24
C ALA A 39 10.04 3.51 3.78
N THR A 40 9.42 4.49 4.45
CA THR A 40 9.53 4.71 5.90
C THR A 40 8.44 3.93 6.63
N ALA A 41 8.85 2.88 7.33
CA ALA A 41 7.94 2.07 8.15
C ALA A 41 7.36 2.88 9.34
N PRO A 42 6.18 2.50 9.87
CA PRO A 42 5.32 1.42 9.39
C PRO A 42 4.28 1.88 8.35
N CYS A 43 4.10 3.17 8.12
CA CYS A 43 2.97 3.72 7.36
C CYS A 43 3.37 4.77 6.33
N GLY A 44 4.56 4.63 5.73
CA GLY A 44 5.06 5.57 4.73
C GLY A 44 5.39 6.94 5.32
N GLY A 45 5.98 6.96 6.53
CA GLY A 45 6.30 8.19 7.26
C GLY A 45 5.13 8.84 8.01
N PHE A 46 3.90 8.39 7.80
CA PHE A 46 2.74 8.88 8.55
C PHE A 46 2.60 8.22 9.92
N SER A 47 1.99 8.92 10.87
CA SER A 47 1.66 8.33 12.18
C SER A 47 0.64 7.20 12.02
N ALA A 48 1.03 6.00 12.44
CA ALA A 48 0.17 4.81 12.39
C ALA A 48 -1.11 4.96 13.22
N THR A 49 -1.10 5.84 14.24
CA THR A 49 -2.24 6.10 15.11
C THR A 49 -3.13 7.23 14.61
N ALA A 50 -2.80 7.88 13.49
CA ALA A 50 -3.66 8.90 12.90
C ALA A 50 -4.97 8.28 12.39
N ARG A 51 -6.09 8.98 12.62
CA ARG A 51 -7.45 8.48 12.31
C ARG A 51 -8.24 9.48 11.47
N PRO A 52 -7.75 9.92 10.29
CA PRO A 52 -8.48 10.88 9.46
C PRO A 52 -9.82 10.32 8.97
N VAL A 53 -9.85 9.02 8.65
CA VAL A 53 -11.07 8.26 8.31
C VAL A 53 -10.93 6.87 8.92
N VAL A 54 -11.93 6.41 9.68
CA VAL A 54 -11.93 5.07 10.29
C VAL A 54 -12.88 4.15 9.53
N THR A 55 -12.34 3.11 8.91
CA THR A 55 -13.14 2.11 8.19
C THR A 55 -13.60 0.99 9.12
N LYS A 56 -14.88 0.64 9.08
CA LYS A 56 -15.40 -0.57 9.75
C LYS A 56 -14.97 -1.80 8.94
N PHE A 57 -14.01 -2.55 9.48
CA PHE A 57 -13.44 -3.73 8.83
C PHE A 57 -14.09 -4.99 9.43
N THR A 58 -14.88 -5.70 8.65
CA THR A 58 -15.56 -6.92 9.11
C THR A 58 -14.57 -8.05 9.33
N VAL A 59 -14.63 -8.71 10.48
CA VAL A 59 -13.67 -9.78 10.83
C VAL A 59 -13.76 -10.99 9.89
N ASN A 60 -14.92 -11.20 9.24
CA ASN A 60 -15.15 -12.28 8.28
C ASN A 60 -14.76 -11.93 6.83
N GLY A 61 -13.98 -10.87 6.62
CA GLY A 61 -13.49 -10.49 5.30
C GLY A 61 -13.89 -9.08 4.91
N PHE A 62 -12.92 -8.28 4.48
CA PHE A 62 -13.13 -6.94 3.94
C PHE A 62 -12.22 -6.74 2.71
N PRO A 63 -12.68 -6.02 1.67
CA PRO A 63 -11.89 -5.84 0.47
C PRO A 63 -10.67 -4.95 0.71
N VAL A 64 -9.53 -5.33 0.15
CA VAL A 64 -8.33 -4.50 0.10
C VAL A 64 -7.92 -4.27 -1.35
N GLY A 65 -7.95 -3.00 -1.74
CA GLY A 65 -7.76 -2.57 -3.12
C GLY A 65 -6.56 -1.65 -3.25
N ILE A 66 -5.65 -1.99 -4.17
CA ILE A 66 -4.33 -1.38 -4.30
C ILE A 66 -4.08 -1.05 -5.77
N THR A 67 -3.55 0.15 -6.03
CA THR A 67 -2.94 0.48 -7.33
C THR A 67 -1.43 0.49 -7.19
N SER A 68 -0.69 -0.11 -8.12
CA SER A 68 0.78 -0.11 -8.11
C SER A 68 1.35 0.33 -9.46
N THR A 69 2.48 1.04 -9.46
CA THR A 69 3.31 1.26 -10.67
C THR A 69 4.34 0.17 -10.90
N HIS A 70 4.31 -0.92 -10.13
CA HIS A 70 5.15 -2.08 -10.40
C HIS A 70 4.39 -3.18 -11.13
N ASN A 71 5.10 -3.81 -12.07
CA ASN A 71 4.60 -4.96 -12.81
C ASN A 71 4.69 -6.27 -12.02
N GLY A 72 5.46 -6.31 -10.92
CA GLY A 72 5.65 -7.50 -10.11
C GLY A 72 5.96 -7.13 -8.66
N VAL A 73 5.12 -7.56 -7.74
CA VAL A 73 5.24 -7.24 -6.31
C VAL A 73 4.77 -8.39 -5.44
N THR A 74 5.20 -8.39 -4.18
CA THR A 74 4.62 -9.21 -3.11
C THR A 74 3.95 -8.30 -2.10
N TYR A 75 2.68 -8.57 -1.78
CA TYR A 75 1.95 -7.88 -0.72
C TYR A 75 1.93 -8.69 0.58
N GLU A 76 2.08 -7.98 1.69
CA GLU A 76 1.74 -8.46 3.03
C GLU A 76 0.63 -7.61 3.64
N PHE A 77 -0.31 -8.28 4.31
CA PHE A 77 -1.40 -7.64 5.03
C PHE A 77 -1.25 -7.94 6.51
N ARG A 78 -1.07 -6.88 7.31
CA ARG A 78 -0.88 -6.98 8.76
C ARG A 78 -1.86 -6.08 9.49
N ALA A 79 -2.13 -6.40 10.75
CA ALA A 79 -2.88 -5.52 11.63
C ALA A 79 -2.21 -5.36 13.00
N ALA A 80 -2.38 -4.19 13.61
CA ALA A 80 -2.05 -3.94 15.00
C ALA A 80 -3.24 -3.25 15.69
N LEU A 81 -3.43 -3.52 16.99
CA LEU A 81 -4.39 -2.75 17.79
C LEU A 81 -3.86 -1.32 17.98
N LEU A 82 -4.77 -0.34 18.01
CA LEU A 82 -4.39 1.04 18.33
C LEU A 82 -3.74 1.15 19.72
N SER A 83 -4.19 0.32 20.67
CA SER A 83 -3.63 0.24 22.02
C SER A 83 -2.24 -0.39 22.08
N ALA A 84 -1.79 -1.05 21.00
CA ALA A 84 -0.49 -1.69 20.88
C ALA A 84 0.05 -1.53 19.43
N PRO A 85 0.32 -0.30 18.97
CA PRO A 85 0.50 0.03 17.54
C PRO A 85 1.83 -0.47 16.95
N THR A 86 2.63 -1.17 17.73
CA THR A 86 3.90 -1.80 17.33
C THR A 86 3.83 -3.33 17.32
N THR A 87 2.70 -3.91 17.76
CA THR A 87 2.49 -5.37 17.81
C THR A 87 1.62 -5.79 16.64
N TRP A 88 2.29 -6.26 15.57
CA TRP A 88 1.65 -6.63 14.32
C TRP A 88 1.36 -8.12 14.24
N VAL A 89 0.20 -8.47 13.70
CA VAL A 89 -0.17 -9.85 13.31
C VAL A 89 -0.45 -9.88 11.81
N SER A 90 -0.02 -10.95 11.15
CA SER A 90 -0.37 -11.18 9.74
C SER A 90 -1.84 -11.57 9.63
N LEU A 91 -2.54 -11.00 8.64
CA LEU A 91 -3.93 -11.32 8.34
C LEU A 91 -4.03 -12.49 7.35
N THR A 92 -3.05 -12.64 6.47
CA THR A 92 -3.00 -13.65 5.41
C THR A 92 -1.57 -14.15 5.19
N PRO A 93 -1.37 -15.23 4.41
CA PRO A 93 -0.11 -15.47 3.70
C PRO A 93 0.25 -14.28 2.80
N THR A 94 1.43 -14.32 2.17
CA THR A 94 1.82 -13.24 1.25
C THR A 94 1.14 -13.43 -0.12
N CYS A 95 0.94 -12.34 -0.86
CA CYS A 95 0.30 -12.39 -2.17
C CYS A 95 1.24 -11.85 -3.24
N GLN A 96 1.64 -12.70 -4.17
CA GLN A 96 2.43 -12.29 -5.33
C GLN A 96 1.48 -11.77 -6.41
N VAL A 97 1.68 -10.54 -6.85
CA VAL A 97 0.88 -9.89 -7.88
C VAL A 97 1.77 -9.55 -9.07
N THR A 98 1.33 -9.95 -10.26
CA THR A 98 1.97 -9.61 -11.52
C THR A 98 1.00 -8.89 -12.46
N SER A 99 1.51 -7.96 -13.24
CA SER A 99 0.76 -7.24 -14.25
C SER A 99 1.65 -6.71 -15.38
N GLY A 100 1.02 -6.28 -16.47
CA GLY A 100 1.69 -5.60 -17.59
C GLY A 100 1.73 -4.07 -17.50
N GLY A 101 1.48 -3.42 -16.36
CA GLY A 101 1.53 -1.94 -16.28
C GLY A 101 1.16 -1.32 -14.93
N TYR A 102 0.17 -0.41 -14.91
CA TYR A 102 -0.34 0.26 -13.70
C TYR A 102 -1.63 -0.42 -13.18
N PRO A 103 -1.57 -1.66 -12.66
CA PRO A 103 -2.74 -2.43 -12.33
C PRO A 103 -3.41 -1.90 -11.07
N TYR A 104 -4.73 -2.03 -11.07
CA TYR A 104 -5.48 -2.20 -9.84
C TYR A 104 -5.54 -3.70 -9.49
N PHE A 105 -5.13 -4.03 -8.28
CA PHE A 105 -5.31 -5.31 -7.61
C PHE A 105 -6.38 -5.15 -6.53
N CYS A 106 -7.29 -6.11 -6.41
CA CYS A 106 -8.20 -6.12 -5.27
C CYS A 106 -8.44 -7.54 -4.76
N GLU A 107 -8.10 -7.77 -3.49
CA GLU A 107 -8.51 -8.95 -2.76
C GLU A 107 -9.87 -8.66 -2.08
N PRO A 108 -10.96 -9.33 -2.46
CA PRO A 108 -12.29 -9.01 -1.95
C PRO A 108 -12.50 -9.33 -0.46
N GLN A 109 -11.72 -10.24 0.12
CA GLN A 109 -12.03 -10.79 1.46
C GLN A 109 -10.78 -11.01 2.33
N ILE A 110 -9.97 -9.97 2.56
CA ILE A 110 -8.92 -10.03 3.59
C ILE A 110 -9.59 -10.26 4.96
N PRO A 111 -9.28 -11.35 5.67
CA PRO A 111 -9.88 -11.63 6.97
C PRO A 111 -9.40 -10.63 8.03
N GLY A 112 -10.21 -10.42 9.05
CA GLY A 112 -9.83 -9.66 10.23
C GLY A 112 -9.49 -10.56 11.42
N VAL A 113 -9.14 -9.95 12.54
CA VAL A 113 -8.88 -10.67 13.79
C VAL A 113 -10.16 -10.72 14.62
N ALA A 114 -10.84 -11.87 14.66
CA ALA A 114 -12.13 -12.03 15.33
C ALA A 114 -12.09 -11.61 16.82
N ALA A 115 -11.00 -11.92 17.53
CA ALA A 115 -10.80 -11.55 18.92
C ALA A 115 -10.69 -10.03 19.15
N TRP A 116 -10.46 -9.25 18.10
CA TRP A 116 -10.34 -7.79 18.16
C TRP A 116 -11.62 -7.08 17.74
N ALA A 117 -12.74 -7.80 17.54
CA ALA A 117 -14.01 -7.16 17.21
C ALA A 117 -14.41 -6.09 18.24
N GLY A 118 -14.83 -4.92 17.76
CA GLY A 118 -15.11 -3.73 18.57
C GLY A 118 -13.89 -2.84 18.85
N GLN A 119 -12.67 -3.34 18.60
CA GLN A 119 -11.44 -2.60 18.86
C GLN A 119 -10.99 -1.78 17.66
N ASP A 120 -10.38 -0.65 17.97
CA ASP A 120 -9.70 0.17 16.98
C ASP A 120 -8.34 -0.45 16.63
N ALA A 121 -8.05 -0.48 15.33
CA ALA A 121 -6.87 -1.13 14.80
C ALA A 121 -6.31 -0.37 13.59
N ILE A 122 -5.14 -0.82 13.16
CA ILE A 122 -4.39 -0.28 12.04
C ILE A 122 -4.24 -1.43 11.05
N LEU A 123 -4.69 -1.24 9.81
CA LEU A 123 -4.31 -2.11 8.71
C LEU A 123 -2.99 -1.58 8.14
N GLN A 124 -1.99 -2.44 8.01
CA GLN A 124 -0.76 -2.16 7.30
C GLN A 124 -0.73 -3.01 6.03
N VAL A 125 -0.44 -2.35 4.91
CA VAL A 125 -0.14 -2.99 3.64
C VAL A 125 1.34 -2.73 3.34
N ILE A 126 2.07 -3.82 3.13
CA ILE A 126 3.48 -3.78 2.76
C ILE A 126 3.58 -4.25 1.32
N GLN A 127 4.27 -3.49 0.47
CA GLN A 127 4.61 -3.88 -0.88
C GLN A 127 6.11 -4.13 -0.97
N HIS A 128 6.50 -5.32 -1.38
CA HIS A 128 7.89 -5.65 -1.76
C HIS A 128 8.00 -5.64 -3.28
N ALA A 129 8.89 -4.81 -3.80
CA ALA A 129 9.13 -4.63 -5.22
C ALA A 129 10.64 -4.66 -5.52
N SER A 130 11.00 -4.58 -6.81
CA SER A 130 12.40 -4.64 -7.26
C SER A 130 13.27 -3.47 -6.77
N ASP A 131 12.68 -2.34 -6.42
CA ASP A 131 13.37 -1.12 -5.96
C ASP A 131 13.24 -0.87 -4.44
N GLY A 132 12.59 -1.78 -3.71
CA GLY A 132 12.54 -1.72 -2.25
C GLY A 132 11.24 -2.22 -1.64
N THR A 133 11.06 -1.88 -0.36
CA THR A 133 9.85 -2.17 0.41
C THR A 133 9.16 -0.87 0.76
N LEU A 134 7.87 -0.79 0.46
CA LEU A 134 7.03 0.38 0.67
C LEU A 134 5.86 0.05 1.61
N TYR A 135 5.38 1.06 2.33
CA TYR A 135 4.41 0.91 3.40
C TYR A 135 3.27 1.92 3.26
N GLN A 136 2.03 1.45 3.45
CA GLN A 136 0.87 2.30 3.69
C GLN A 136 -0.03 1.69 4.75
N CYS A 137 -0.74 2.54 5.47
CA CYS A 137 -1.68 2.11 6.49
C CYS A 137 -3.06 2.72 6.29
N ALA A 138 -4.06 2.05 6.83
CA ALA A 138 -5.41 2.57 6.98
C ALA A 138 -5.87 2.45 8.43
N ALA A 139 -6.60 3.46 8.89
CA ALA A 139 -7.25 3.43 10.18
C ALA A 139 -8.53 2.61 10.10
N ILE A 140 -8.63 1.56 10.92
CA ILE A 140 -9.77 0.64 10.91
C ILE A 140 -10.36 0.47 12.31
N LYS A 141 -11.56 -0.12 12.35
CA LYS A 141 -12.18 -0.67 13.55
C LYS A 141 -12.72 -2.04 13.18
N PHE A 142 -12.26 -3.09 13.85
CA PHE A 142 -12.80 -4.42 13.60
C PHE A 142 -14.26 -4.49 14.06
N VAL A 143 -15.13 -5.06 13.24
CA VAL A 143 -16.55 -5.24 13.56
C VAL A 143 -16.99 -6.67 13.29
N THR A 144 -17.96 -7.14 14.07
CA THR A 144 -18.65 -8.42 13.81
C THR A 144 -19.56 -8.30 12.58
N GLY A 145 -20.00 -9.44 12.06
CA GLY A 145 -20.89 -9.51 10.88
C GLY A 145 -20.33 -10.45 9.80
N GLY A 146 -21.10 -10.69 8.75
CA GLY A 146 -20.63 -11.43 7.57
C GLY A 146 -19.52 -10.70 6.80
N PRO A 147 -19.01 -11.29 5.70
CA PRO A 147 -18.10 -10.60 4.80
C PRO A 147 -18.68 -9.27 4.34
N TYR A 148 -17.83 -8.26 4.16
CA TYR A 148 -18.30 -6.95 3.71
C TYR A 148 -18.93 -7.02 2.31
N THR A 149 -20.16 -6.52 2.18
CA THR A 149 -20.91 -6.53 0.90
C THR A 149 -21.15 -5.13 0.33
N GLY A 150 -20.58 -4.09 0.94
CA GLY A 150 -20.83 -2.70 0.54
C GLY A 150 -20.06 -2.24 -0.70
N TYR A 151 -19.05 -3.01 -1.14
CA TYR A 151 -18.36 -2.78 -2.40
C TYR A 151 -18.89 -3.75 -3.45
N THR A 152 -19.25 -3.22 -4.61
CA THR A 152 -19.66 -4.04 -5.76
C THR A 152 -18.44 -4.75 -6.36
N THR A 153 -18.68 -5.83 -7.11
CA THR A 153 -17.66 -6.51 -7.92
C THR A 153 -17.02 -5.60 -8.97
N THR A 154 -17.62 -4.43 -9.25
CA THR A 154 -17.02 -3.43 -10.14
C THR A 154 -16.04 -2.50 -9.41
N GLN A 155 -16.17 -2.33 -8.10
CA GLN A 155 -15.29 -1.50 -7.27
C GLN A 155 -14.06 -2.27 -6.78
N CYS A 156 -14.21 -3.55 -6.44
CA CYS A 156 -13.11 -4.43 -6.06
C CYS A 156 -12.93 -5.54 -7.10
N ARG A 157 -12.11 -5.27 -8.11
CA ARG A 157 -11.73 -6.25 -9.14
C ARG A 157 -10.33 -5.99 -9.65
N ASN A 158 -9.66 -7.05 -10.05
CA ASN A 158 -8.41 -6.95 -10.78
C ASN A 158 -8.60 -6.26 -12.12
N SER A 159 -7.57 -5.54 -12.56
CA SER A 159 -7.52 -4.95 -13.91
C SER A 159 -7.49 -6.05 -14.96
N THR A 160 -8.20 -5.84 -16.07
CA THR A 160 -8.27 -6.80 -17.19
C THR A 160 -7.36 -6.40 -18.35
N SER A 161 -6.91 -5.14 -18.41
CA SER A 161 -5.96 -4.64 -19.40
C SER A 161 -5.20 -3.42 -18.85
N PRO A 162 -3.89 -3.54 -18.53
CA PRO A 162 -3.15 -4.79 -18.46
C PRO A 162 -3.75 -5.73 -17.40
N ALA A 163 -3.72 -7.04 -17.66
CA ALA A 163 -4.29 -8.03 -16.75
C ALA A 163 -3.48 -8.11 -15.44
N THR A 164 -4.17 -8.18 -14.31
CA THR A 164 -3.57 -8.41 -12.98
C THR A 164 -3.80 -9.86 -12.56
N ASN A 165 -2.72 -10.59 -12.29
CA ASN A 165 -2.75 -11.94 -11.73
C ASN A 165 -2.23 -11.92 -10.29
N ALA A 166 -2.86 -12.71 -9.42
CA ALA A 166 -2.52 -12.78 -8.00
C ALA A 166 -2.43 -14.24 -7.55
N VAL A 167 -1.40 -14.56 -6.77
CA VAL A 167 -1.14 -15.91 -6.24
C VAL A 167 -0.76 -15.79 -4.76
N TRP A 168 -1.48 -16.52 -3.90
CA TRP A 168 -1.17 -16.64 -2.49
C TRP A 168 -0.06 -17.66 -2.27
N VAL A 169 0.96 -17.31 -1.48
CA VAL A 169 2.14 -18.14 -1.17
C VAL A 169 2.42 -18.21 0.32
#